data_AF-D3D7R4-F1
#
_entry.id   AF-D3D7R4-F1
#
_cell.length_a   1.000
_cell.length_b   1.000
_cell.length_c   1.000
_cell.angle_alpha   90.00
_cell.angle_beta   90.00
_cell.angle_gamma   90.00
#
_symmetry.space_group_name_H-M   'P 1'
#
loop_
_entity.id
_entity.type
_entity.pdbx_description
1 polymer ?
#
loop_
_entity_poly.entity_id
_entity_poly.type
_entity_poly.pdbx_seq_one_letter_code
_entity_poly.pdbx_strand_id
1 'polypeptide(L)'
;MLVHQGSVFGQAPATAAPSLGAEPSSDPSSVSPTARRRCPHDPPCPAADGADRDAAVVTSRHCDQGWSLLCNGVILFEDTGEILPTGRTVEPRRPLPRPGCVPRPPLPRRAAAATPTPV
;
A
#
# COMPACT_ATOMS: atom_id res chain seq x y z
N MET A 1 -41.34 -71.59 13.17
CA MET A 1 -41.16 -70.33 13.92
C MET A 1 -39.72 -69.87 13.68
N LEU A 2 -39.51 -68.56 13.56
CA LEU A 2 -38.27 -67.84 13.23
C LEU A 2 -37.96 -67.59 11.74
N VAL A 3 -38.42 -66.39 11.36
CA VAL A 3 -37.84 -65.40 10.46
C VAL A 3 -36.32 -65.46 10.28
N HIS A 4 -35.82 -65.06 9.10
CA HIS A 4 -34.84 -63.98 8.95
C HIS A 4 -34.74 -63.56 7.47
N GLN A 5 -35.44 -62.47 7.15
CA GLN A 5 -35.11 -61.59 6.03
C GLN A 5 -33.91 -60.74 6.45
N GLY A 6 -32.87 -60.65 5.62
CA GLY A 6 -31.69 -59.83 5.87
C GLY A 6 -31.20 -59.22 4.56
N SER A 7 -31.68 -58.01 4.30
CA SER A 7 -31.35 -57.14 3.18
C SER A 7 -29.87 -56.72 3.23
N VAL A 8 -29.08 -57.03 2.20
CA VAL A 8 -27.72 -56.52 2.04
C VAL A 8 -27.76 -55.14 1.40
N PHE A 9 -27.95 -54.11 2.22
CA PHE A 9 -27.74 -52.71 1.83
C PHE A 9 -26.50 -52.15 2.53
N GLY A 10 -25.64 -51.51 1.74
CA GLY A 10 -24.77 -50.45 2.23
C GLY A 10 -23.30 -50.81 2.38
N GLN A 11 -22.51 -50.58 1.33
CA GLN A 11 -21.09 -50.26 1.52
C GLN A 11 -20.64 -49.24 0.47
N ALA A 12 -20.81 -47.96 0.80
CA ALA A 12 -20.02 -46.89 0.22
C ALA A 12 -18.76 -46.73 1.10
N PRO A 13 -17.54 -46.71 0.55
CA PRO A 13 -16.37 -46.41 1.34
C PRO A 13 -16.35 -44.91 1.68
N ALA A 14 -16.42 -44.63 2.98
CA ALA A 14 -16.06 -43.34 3.55
C ALA A 14 -14.53 -43.17 3.54
N THR A 15 -14.12 -41.94 3.23
CA THR A 15 -12.88 -41.29 3.69
C THR A 15 -11.55 -41.78 3.12
N ALA A 16 -11.01 -40.96 2.20
CA ALA A 16 -9.61 -40.55 2.25
C ALA A 16 -9.52 -39.09 1.77
N ALA A 17 -9.49 -38.15 2.72
CA ALA A 17 -9.04 -36.79 2.45
C ALA A 17 -7.54 -36.82 2.17
N PRO A 18 -7.01 -36.04 1.21
CA PRO A 18 -5.57 -35.87 1.09
C PRO A 18 -5.06 -35.09 2.32
N SER A 19 -4.13 -35.70 3.05
CA SER A 19 -3.33 -35.03 4.06
C SER A 19 -2.56 -33.88 3.41
N LEU A 20 -3.04 -32.65 3.62
CA LEU A 20 -2.25 -31.42 3.45
C LEU A 20 -1.21 -31.41 4.59
N GLY A 21 -0.17 -32.21 4.43
CA GLY A 21 1.02 -32.16 5.25
C GLY A 21 1.84 -30.92 4.88
N ALA A 22 2.27 -30.21 5.92
CA ALA A 22 3.19 -29.07 5.92
C ALA A 22 2.59 -27.74 5.45
N GLU A 23 1.77 -27.14 6.32
CA GLU A 23 1.65 -25.68 6.41
C GLU A 23 3.09 -25.11 6.50
N PRO A 24 3.58 -24.34 5.52
CA PRO A 24 4.82 -23.62 5.71
C PRO A 24 4.55 -22.62 6.83
N SER A 25 5.20 -22.82 7.97
CA SER A 25 5.29 -21.83 9.04
C SER A 25 5.89 -20.56 8.43
N SER A 26 5.02 -19.76 7.83
CA SER A 26 5.34 -18.46 7.30
C SER A 26 5.31 -17.55 8.50
N ASP A 27 6.38 -17.61 9.30
CA ASP A 27 6.63 -16.58 10.29
C ASP A 27 6.75 -15.26 9.49
N PRO A 28 5.78 -14.33 9.60
CA PRO A 28 5.84 -13.09 8.84
C PRO A 28 7.02 -12.20 9.26
N SER A 29 7.74 -12.58 10.32
CA SER A 29 8.93 -11.87 10.83
C SER A 29 10.21 -12.29 10.10
N SER A 30 10.20 -13.38 9.31
CA SER A 30 11.40 -13.87 8.59
C SER A 30 11.55 -13.35 7.16
N VAL A 31 10.72 -12.38 6.73
CA VAL A 31 11.11 -11.52 5.61
C VAL A 31 11.97 -10.40 6.17
N SER A 32 13.30 -10.62 6.20
CA SER A 32 14.24 -9.54 6.51
C SER A 32 13.86 -8.30 5.70
N PRO A 33 13.51 -7.16 6.32
CA PRO A 33 13.09 -5.96 5.59
C PRO A 33 14.21 -5.40 4.69
N THR A 34 15.44 -5.87 4.92
CA THR A 34 16.66 -5.59 4.14
C THR A 34 16.85 -6.49 2.93
N ALA A 35 16.09 -7.57 2.76
CA ALA A 35 16.19 -8.47 1.60
C ALA A 35 15.55 -7.89 0.32
N ARG A 36 15.24 -6.59 0.29
CA ARG A 36 14.54 -5.97 -0.82
C ARG A 36 15.44 -5.86 -2.06
N ARG A 37 14.88 -6.46 -3.11
CA ARG A 37 15.26 -6.54 -4.52
C ARG A 37 16.31 -5.53 -4.96
N ARG A 38 17.53 -6.03 -5.17
CA ARG A 38 18.48 -5.39 -6.08
C ARG A 38 17.80 -5.34 -7.45
N CYS A 39 17.47 -4.15 -7.92
CA CYS A 39 16.96 -3.96 -9.26
C CYS A 39 18.10 -4.06 -10.28
N PRO A 40 17.84 -4.53 -11.52
CA PRO A 40 18.86 -4.73 -12.55
C PRO A 40 19.29 -3.43 -13.26
N HIS A 41 19.05 -2.27 -12.66
CA HIS A 41 19.33 -0.97 -13.29
C HIS A 41 20.83 -0.63 -13.24
N ASP A 42 21.31 -0.03 -14.33
CA ASP A 42 22.64 0.56 -14.47
C ASP A 42 22.50 2.05 -14.82
N PRO A 43 23.02 2.99 -14.00
CA PRO A 43 23.71 2.77 -12.73
C PRO A 43 22.79 2.16 -11.64
N PRO A 44 23.36 1.54 -10.59
CA PRO A 44 22.58 0.94 -9.52
C PRO A 44 21.70 1.97 -8.83
N CYS A 45 20.44 1.60 -8.55
CA CYS A 45 19.53 2.50 -7.84
C CYS A 45 19.94 2.67 -6.37
N PRO A 46 19.65 3.84 -5.80
CA PRO A 46 19.94 4.11 -4.40
C PRO A 46 19.14 3.23 -3.45
N ALA A 47 19.72 2.98 -2.28
CA ALA A 47 19.07 2.22 -1.22
C ALA A 47 17.84 2.95 -0.68
N ALA A 48 16.81 2.20 -0.28
CA ALA A 48 15.55 2.77 0.18
C ALA A 48 15.67 3.54 1.51
N ASP A 49 16.73 3.34 2.28
CA ASP A 49 17.03 4.09 3.50
C ASP A 49 17.92 5.32 3.25
N GLY A 50 18.58 5.39 2.09
CA GLY A 50 19.42 6.51 1.66
C GLY A 50 18.67 7.82 1.48
N ALA A 51 19.35 8.97 1.59
CA ALA A 51 18.73 10.29 1.48
C ALA A 51 18.22 10.61 0.05
N ASP A 52 18.78 9.92 -0.93
CA ASP A 52 18.53 10.00 -2.37
C ASP A 52 17.58 8.91 -2.89
N ARG A 53 16.84 8.24 -1.99
CA ARG A 53 15.95 7.12 -2.32
C ARG A 53 14.88 7.42 -3.38
N ASP A 54 14.51 8.67 -3.54
CA ASP A 54 13.55 9.18 -4.52
C ASP A 54 14.11 9.22 -5.95
N ALA A 55 15.43 9.09 -6.12
CA ALA A 55 16.08 8.98 -7.43
C ALA A 55 16.00 7.58 -8.05
N ALA A 56 15.40 6.59 -7.36
CA ALA A 56 15.18 5.26 -7.90
C ALA A 56 14.16 5.27 -9.06
N VAL A 57 14.26 4.30 -9.96
CA VAL A 57 13.42 4.23 -11.16
C VAL A 57 11.96 3.90 -10.80
N VAL A 58 11.02 4.65 -11.38
CA VAL A 58 9.58 4.39 -11.25
C VAL A 58 9.21 3.10 -12.00
N THR A 59 8.63 2.14 -11.29
CA THR A 59 8.13 0.89 -11.89
C THR A 59 6.62 0.88 -12.08
N SER A 60 5.90 1.72 -11.33
CA SER A 60 4.45 1.86 -11.48
C SER A 60 4.03 3.26 -11.06
N ARG A 61 3.19 3.89 -11.87
CA ARG A 61 2.64 5.21 -11.58
C ARG A 61 1.12 5.13 -11.51
N HIS A 62 0.55 5.59 -10.40
CA HIS A 62 -0.89 5.59 -10.13
C HIS A 62 -1.38 7.03 -10.01
N CYS A 63 -1.49 7.71 -11.15
CA CYS A 63 -1.85 9.13 -11.20
C CYS A 63 -3.20 9.43 -10.52
N ASP A 64 -4.19 8.55 -10.70
CA ASP A 64 -5.52 8.71 -10.09
C ASP A 64 -5.48 8.72 -8.55
N GLN A 65 -4.46 8.07 -7.97
CA GLN A 65 -4.28 7.96 -6.52
C GLN A 65 -3.14 8.84 -5.99
N GLY A 66 -2.40 9.52 -6.87
CA GLY A 66 -1.33 10.46 -6.51
C GLY A 66 -0.04 9.82 -5.98
N TRP A 67 0.29 8.58 -6.40
CA TRP A 67 1.54 7.92 -5.96
C TRP A 67 2.23 7.11 -7.06
N SER A 68 3.51 6.83 -6.85
CA SER A 68 4.38 6.01 -7.71
C SER A 68 5.18 5.01 -6.87
N LEU A 69 5.27 3.76 -7.33
CA LEU A 69 6.16 2.76 -6.75
C LEU A 69 7.52 2.81 -7.45
N LEU A 70 8.58 2.92 -6.66
CA LEU A 70 9.97 2.88 -7.11
C LEU A 70 10.54 1.46 -7.00
N CYS A 71 11.55 1.16 -7.81
CA CYS A 71 12.16 -0.17 -7.87
C CYS A 71 12.86 -0.63 -6.58
N ASN A 72 13.27 0.31 -5.73
CA ASN A 72 13.81 0.05 -4.39
C ASN A 72 12.70 -0.21 -3.34
N GLY A 73 11.43 -0.19 -3.76
CA GLY A 73 10.26 -0.46 -2.94
C GLY A 73 9.69 0.75 -2.20
N VAL A 74 10.20 1.96 -2.46
CA VAL A 74 9.65 3.20 -1.92
C VAL A 74 8.36 3.56 -2.65
N ILE A 75 7.33 3.95 -1.91
CA ILE A 75 6.14 4.60 -2.47
C ILE A 75 6.34 6.10 -2.37
N LEU A 76 6.43 6.78 -3.50
CA LEU A 76 6.59 8.23 -3.61
C LEU A 76 5.23 8.87 -3.93
N PHE A 77 4.81 9.81 -3.10
CA PHE A 77 3.60 10.61 -3.29
C PHE A 77 3.91 11.88 -4.09
N GLU A 78 2.91 12.42 -4.80
CA GLU A 78 3.11 13.64 -5.62
C GLU A 78 3.44 14.90 -4.79
N ASP A 79 3.14 14.88 -3.49
CA ASP A 79 3.50 15.95 -2.55
C ASP A 79 4.90 15.79 -1.94
N THR A 80 5.77 14.94 -2.50
CA THR A 80 7.09 14.55 -1.97
C THR A 80 7.07 13.72 -0.68
N GLY A 81 5.90 13.30 -0.19
CA GLY A 81 5.82 12.29 0.87
C GLY A 81 6.36 10.94 0.40
N GLU A 82 6.91 10.14 1.31
CA GLU A 82 7.44 8.81 0.99
C GLU A 82 6.98 7.78 2.04
N ILE A 83 6.62 6.57 1.60
CA ILE A 83 6.53 5.40 2.47
C ILE A 83 7.67 4.45 2.13
N LEU A 84 8.53 4.23 3.11
CA LEU A 84 9.65 3.30 2.99
C LEU A 84 9.17 1.86 2.96
N PRO A 85 9.97 0.94 2.41
CA PRO A 85 9.61 -0.46 2.39
C PRO A 85 9.51 -1.10 3.78
N THR A 86 10.02 -0.44 4.82
CA THR A 86 9.86 -0.81 6.23
C THR A 86 8.51 -0.41 6.81
N GLY A 87 7.67 0.32 6.05
CA GLY A 87 6.42 0.91 6.53
C GLY A 87 6.59 2.27 7.21
N ARG A 88 7.82 2.80 7.30
CA ARG A 88 8.09 4.14 7.86
C ARG A 88 7.64 5.23 6.88
N THR A 89 6.94 6.23 7.40
CA THR A 89 6.54 7.43 6.64
C THR A 89 7.62 8.52 6.75
N VAL A 90 7.89 9.18 5.63
CA VAL A 90 8.67 10.42 5.53
C VAL A 90 7.71 11.52 5.08
N GLU A 91 7.68 12.60 5.85
CA GLU A 91 6.79 13.73 5.60
C GLU A 91 7.15 14.46 4.29
N PRO A 92 6.14 14.96 3.53
CA PRO A 92 6.31 15.92 2.45
C PRO A 92 7.35 17.00 2.72
N ARG A 93 8.25 17.21 1.76
CA ARG A 93 9.25 18.29 1.83
C ARG A 93 8.56 19.64 1.56
N ARG A 94 8.07 20.30 2.62
CA ARG A 94 7.51 21.65 2.49
C ARG A 94 8.64 22.64 2.16
N PRO A 95 8.52 23.45 1.09
CA PRO A 95 9.44 24.55 0.87
C PRO A 95 9.42 25.46 2.10
N LEU A 96 10.59 25.82 2.63
CA LEU A 96 10.66 26.86 3.64
C LEU A 96 10.05 28.13 3.05
N PRO A 97 9.22 28.87 3.81
CA PRO A 97 8.69 30.14 3.33
C PRO A 97 9.88 31.02 2.94
N ARG A 98 9.86 31.48 1.68
CA ARG A 98 10.88 32.41 1.20
C ARG A 98 10.85 33.63 2.13
N PRO A 99 11.99 34.08 2.68
CA PRO A 99 12.03 35.30 3.48
C PRO A 99 11.40 36.44 2.67
N GLY A 100 10.40 37.12 3.25
CA GLY A 100 9.68 38.21 2.58
C GLY A 100 8.47 37.78 1.72
N CYS A 101 8.16 36.49 1.59
CA CYS A 101 6.87 36.06 1.04
C CYS A 101 5.79 36.28 2.12
N VAL A 102 5.15 37.45 2.07
CA VAL A 102 3.98 37.74 2.90
C VAL A 102 2.79 37.01 2.26
N PRO A 103 2.08 36.11 2.98
CA PRO A 103 0.87 35.49 2.44
C PRO A 103 -0.10 36.58 2.00
N ARG A 104 -0.69 36.43 0.79
CA ARG A 104 -1.77 37.33 0.38
C ARG A 104 -2.87 37.26 1.44
N PRO A 105 -3.25 38.39 2.07
CA PRO A 105 -4.39 38.38 2.98
C PRO A 105 -5.63 37.87 2.23
N PRO A 106 -6.51 37.08 2.89
CA PRO A 106 -7.72 36.59 2.26
C PRO A 106 -8.53 37.78 1.76
N LEU A 107 -9.02 37.69 0.51
CA LEU A 107 -9.89 38.72 -0.04
C LEU A 107 -11.11 38.89 0.88
N PRO A 108 -11.59 40.12 1.09
CA PRO A 108 -12.81 40.34 1.85
C PRO A 108 -13.94 39.55 1.18
N ARG A 109 -14.53 38.63 1.94
CA ARG A 109 -15.67 37.84 1.48
C ARG A 109 -16.78 38.83 1.12
N ARG A 110 -17.18 38.87 -0.16
CA ARG A 110 -18.23 39.78 -0.64
C ARG A 110 -19.48 39.52 0.21
N ALA A 111 -19.90 40.51 1.00
CA ALA A 111 -21.14 40.42 1.75
C ALA A 111 -22.27 40.18 0.74
N ALA A 112 -23.04 39.11 0.94
CA ALA A 112 -24.23 38.88 0.15
C ALA A 112 -25.19 40.03 0.42
N ALA A 113 -25.47 40.85 -0.60
CA ALA A 113 -26.49 41.88 -0.51
C ALA A 113 -27.82 41.17 -0.21
N ALA A 114 -28.35 41.41 1.00
CA ALA A 114 -29.68 40.99 1.35
C ALA A 114 -30.65 41.68 0.39
N THR A 115 -31.33 40.89 -0.44
CA THR A 115 -32.48 41.37 -1.22
C THR A 115 -33.56 41.84 -0.24
N PRO A 116 -34.04 43.09 -0.34
CA PRO A 116 -35.20 43.51 0.42
C PRO A 116 -36.42 42.74 -0.06
N THR A 117 -37.11 42.07 0.86
CA THR A 117 -38.42 41.45 0.64
C THR A 117 -39.43 42.56 0.32
N PRO A 118 -40.16 42.51 -0.82
CA PRO A 118 -41.24 43.46 -1.05
C PRO A 118 -42.40 43.18 -0.08
N VAL A 119 -43.00 44.27 0.40
CA VAL A 119 -44.18 44.31 1.30
C VAL A 119 -45.48 44.04 0.56
#